data_AF-A0A536W4J5-F1
#
_entry.id   AF-A0A536W4J5-F1
#
_cell.length_a   1.000
_cell.length_b   1.000
_cell.length_c   1.000
_cell.angle_alpha   90.00
_cell.angle_beta   90.00
_cell.angle_gamma   90.00
#
_symmetry.space_group_name_H-M   'P 1'
#
loop_
_entity.id
_entity.type
_entity.pdbx_description
1 polymer ?
#
loop_
_entity_poly.entity_id
_entity_poly.type
_entity_poly.pdbx_seq_one_letter_code
_entity_poly.pdbx_strand_id
1 'polypeptide(L)'
;MLRALLAAAIVAAAFGATAALAVTFRFADQGDALSMDPHALNESLQLSVMGNVYEPLVGRGKKLELVPILATSWKQTAPTVWRFVLR
;
A
#
# COMPACT_ATOMS: atom_id res chain seq x y z
N MET A 1 -9.67 -10.02 43.89
CA MET A 1 -9.63 -9.04 42.77
C MET A 1 -8.29 -9.05 42.05
N LEU A 2 -7.15 -8.96 42.75
CA LEU A 2 -5.81 -8.99 42.14
C LEU A 2 -5.54 -10.22 41.25
N ARG A 3 -5.94 -11.43 41.68
CA ARG A 3 -5.78 -12.67 40.89
C ARG A 3 -6.58 -12.67 39.58
N ALA A 4 -7.77 -12.08 39.57
CA ALA A 4 -8.61 -11.97 38.38
C ALA A 4 -8.04 -10.95 37.38
N LEU A 5 -7.45 -9.85 37.88
CA LEU A 5 -6.76 -8.86 37.06
C LEU A 5 -5.47 -9.42 36.43
N LEU A 6 -4.71 -10.23 37.17
CA LEU A 6 -3.55 -10.94 36.62
C LEU A 6 -3.95 -11.95 35.53
N ALA A 7 -5.02 -12.71 35.74
CA ALA A 7 -5.52 -13.64 34.72
C ALA A 7 -5.96 -12.90 33.43
N ALA A 8 -6.67 -11.78 33.58
CA ALA A 8 -7.09 -10.95 32.44
C ALA A 8 -5.90 -10.33 31.68
N ALA A 9 -4.85 -9.89 32.39
CA ALA A 9 -3.64 -9.35 31.78
C ALA A 9 -2.86 -10.42 30.97
N ILE A 10 -2.80 -11.67 31.48
CA ILE A 10 -2.14 -12.78 30.77
C ILE A 10 -2.91 -13.13 29.48
N VAL A 11 -4.24 -13.17 29.54
CA VAL A 11 -5.09 -13.41 28.36
C VAL A 11 -4.92 -12.28 27.34
N ALA A 12 -4.95 -11.02 27.77
CA ALA A 12 -4.74 -9.87 26.89
C ALA A 12 -3.35 -9.88 26.23
N ALA A 13 -2.30 -10.28 26.95
CA ALA A 13 -0.96 -10.44 26.40
C ALA A 13 -0.88 -11.59 25.38
N ALA A 14 -1.59 -12.70 25.61
CA ALA A 14 -1.63 -13.83 24.69
C ALA A 14 -2.35 -13.50 23.38
N PHE A 15 -3.41 -12.69 23.42
CA PHE A 15 -4.13 -12.25 22.22
C PHE A 15 -3.50 -11.03 21.53
N GLY A 16 -2.77 -10.18 22.27
CA GLY A 16 -2.03 -9.05 21.70
C GLY A 16 -0.77 -9.45 20.93
N ALA A 17 -0.30 -10.69 21.10
CA ALA A 17 0.94 -11.21 20.53
C ALA A 17 0.71 -12.15 19.34
N THR A 18 -0.32 -11.92 18.52
CA THR A 18 -0.31 -12.48 17.16
C THR A 18 0.83 -11.80 16.40
N ALA A 19 2.04 -12.37 16.52
CA ALA A 19 3.17 -11.99 15.71
C ALA A 19 2.73 -12.10 14.25
N ALA A 20 2.79 -10.98 13.52
CA ALA A 20 2.55 -10.99 12.09
C ALA A 20 3.56 -11.98 11.48
N LEU A 21 3.08 -13.13 11.02
CA LEU A 21 3.92 -14.12 10.36
C LEU A 21 4.45 -13.47 9.07
N ALA A 22 5.77 -13.29 8.98
CA ALA A 22 6.39 -12.81 7.77
C ALA A 22 6.17 -13.84 6.65
N VAL A 23 5.34 -13.51 5.67
CA VAL A 23 5.07 -14.36 4.51
C VAL A 23 6.01 -13.94 3.38
N THR A 24 6.90 -14.85 2.95
CA THR A 24 7.72 -14.62 1.76
C THR A 24 6.88 -14.84 0.50
N PHE A 25 6.61 -13.77 -0.22
CA PHE A 25 6.06 -13.85 -1.57
C PHE A 25 7.20 -14.07 -2.57
N ARG A 26 7.08 -15.10 -3.42
CA ARG A 26 7.98 -15.36 -4.55
C ARG A 26 7.18 -15.27 -5.84
N PHE A 27 7.66 -14.48 -6.78
CA PHE A 27 7.06 -14.34 -8.11
C PHE A 27 8.13 -14.56 -9.18
N ALA A 28 7.69 -14.88 -10.40
CA ALA A 28 8.51 -14.96 -11.59
C ALA A 28 7.72 -14.38 -12.75
N ASP A 29 8.43 -13.81 -13.72
CA ASP A 29 7.87 -13.30 -14.97
C ASP A 29 8.81 -13.65 -16.14
N GLN A 30 8.38 -13.41 -17.39
CA GLN A 30 9.17 -13.73 -18.58
C GLN A 30 10.45 -12.89 -18.71
N GLY A 31 10.48 -11.69 -18.12
CA GLY A 31 11.61 -10.77 -18.18
C GLY A 31 11.97 -10.17 -16.82
N ASP A 32 12.90 -9.21 -16.84
CA ASP A 32 13.40 -8.49 -15.67
C ASP A 32 12.88 -7.03 -15.65
N ALA A 33 12.89 -6.41 -14.48
CA ALA A 33 12.76 -4.96 -14.36
C ALA A 33 14.08 -4.28 -14.74
N LEU A 34 14.11 -3.60 -15.89
CA LEU A 34 15.34 -3.13 -16.53
C LEU A 34 15.84 -1.77 -16.03
N SER A 35 15.00 -1.01 -15.34
CA SER A 35 15.35 0.31 -14.81
C SER A 35 14.61 0.58 -13.49
N MET A 36 15.12 1.49 -12.66
CA MET A 36 14.34 2.05 -11.54
C MET A 36 13.96 3.52 -11.79
N ASP A 37 14.28 4.08 -12.95
CA ASP A 37 13.80 5.40 -13.36
C ASP A 37 12.33 5.31 -13.82
N PRO A 38 11.38 6.02 -13.18
CA PRO A 38 9.96 6.00 -13.52
C PRO A 38 9.63 6.50 -14.92
N HIS A 39 10.58 7.15 -15.58
CA HIS A 39 10.39 7.71 -16.91
C HIS A 39 11.07 6.88 -18.01
N ALA A 40 11.69 5.74 -17.68
CA ALA A 40 12.43 4.95 -18.65
C ALA A 40 11.56 4.08 -19.55
N LEU A 41 10.52 3.43 -19.00
CA LEU A 41 9.77 2.37 -19.68
C LEU A 41 8.29 2.36 -19.26
N ASN A 42 7.40 1.99 -20.20
CA ASN A 42 5.96 1.85 -19.99
C ASN A 42 5.52 0.41 -20.34
N GLU A 43 5.96 -0.54 -19.52
CA GLU A 43 5.77 -1.99 -19.68
C GLU A 43 5.22 -2.57 -18.36
N SER A 44 4.38 -3.60 -18.44
CA SER A 44 3.57 -4.09 -17.32
C SER A 44 4.38 -4.58 -16.11
N LEU A 45 5.41 -5.40 -16.32
CA LEU A 45 6.27 -5.89 -15.24
C LEU A 45 7.02 -4.74 -14.59
N GLN A 46 7.67 -3.91 -15.39
CA GLN A 46 8.38 -2.72 -14.97
C GLN A 46 7.48 -1.84 -14.08
N LEU A 47 6.29 -1.47 -14.56
CA LEU A 47 5.35 -0.64 -13.80
C LEU A 47 4.89 -1.32 -12.50
N SER A 48 4.70 -2.65 -12.51
CA SER A 48 4.29 -3.41 -11.33
C SER A 48 5.39 -3.43 -10.26
N VAL A 49 6.64 -3.63 -10.65
CA VAL A 49 7.80 -3.57 -9.73
C VAL A 49 7.97 -2.16 -9.18
N MET A 50 7.93 -1.15 -10.07
CA MET A 50 8.04 0.25 -9.69
C MET A 50 6.93 0.72 -8.74
N GLY A 51 5.71 0.17 -8.88
CA GLY A 51 4.60 0.45 -7.95
C GLY A 51 4.85 0.01 -6.51
N ASN A 52 5.86 -0.82 -6.24
CA ASN A 52 6.30 -1.16 -4.87
C ASN A 52 7.31 -0.15 -4.30
N VAL A 53 7.92 0.68 -5.14
CA VAL A 53 9.01 1.60 -4.77
C VAL A 53 8.53 3.05 -4.79
N TYR A 54 7.70 3.41 -5.77
CA TYR A 54 7.20 4.76 -6.00
C TYR A 54 5.72 4.86 -5.73
N GLU A 55 5.32 5.96 -5.09
CA GLU A 55 3.93 6.21 -4.71
C GLU A 55 3.27 7.25 -5.65
N PRO A 56 2.15 6.93 -6.32
CA PRO A 56 1.40 7.89 -7.13
C PRO A 56 0.46 8.77 -6.28
N LEU A 57 -0.07 9.85 -6.88
CA LEU A 57 -1.11 10.66 -6.25
C LEU A 57 -2.40 9.86 -6.00
N VAL A 58 -2.83 9.07 -6.98
CA VAL A 58 -4.05 8.25 -6.96
C VAL A 58 -3.75 6.85 -7.48
N GLY A 59 -4.47 5.85 -6.98
CA GLY A 59 -4.29 4.45 -7.34
C GLY A 59 -5.51 3.84 -8.01
N ARG A 60 -5.44 2.53 -8.27
CA ARG A 60 -6.55 1.70 -8.76
C ARG A 60 -6.96 0.69 -7.70
N GLY A 61 -8.25 0.68 -7.36
CA GLY A 61 -8.83 -0.30 -6.44
C GLY A 61 -9.06 -1.67 -7.11
N LYS A 62 -9.64 -2.61 -6.35
CA LYS A 62 -9.93 -3.97 -6.83
C LYS A 62 -10.92 -4.01 -7.98
N LYS A 63 -11.76 -2.96 -8.12
CA LYS A 63 -12.72 -2.80 -9.24
C LYS A 63 -12.20 -1.81 -10.28
N LEU A 64 -10.89 -1.48 -10.24
CA LEU A 64 -10.22 -0.49 -11.09
C LEU A 64 -10.74 0.96 -10.95
N GLU A 65 -11.51 1.22 -9.91
CA GLU A 65 -11.92 2.55 -9.49
C GLU A 65 -10.72 3.37 -9.02
N LEU A 66 -10.79 4.70 -9.14
CA LEU A 66 -9.76 5.57 -8.58
C LEU A 66 -9.87 5.57 -7.04
N VAL A 67 -8.76 5.33 -6.36
CA VAL A 67 -8.69 5.30 -4.90
C VAL A 67 -7.61 6.24 -4.37
N PRO A 68 -7.79 6.80 -3.16
CA PRO A 68 -6.75 7.58 -2.49
C PRO A 68 -5.45 6.78 -2.30
N ILE A 69 -4.32 7.41 -2.58
CA ILE A 69 -2.97 6.92 -2.24
C ILE A 69 -2.25 8.06 -1.51
N LEU A 70 -1.34 8.80 -2.16
CA LEU A 70 -0.70 9.98 -1.55
C LEU A 70 -1.70 11.12 -1.39
N ALA A 71 -2.58 11.32 -2.38
CA ALA A 71 -3.67 12.26 -2.28
C ALA A 71 -4.87 11.62 -1.56
N THR A 72 -5.32 12.24 -0.47
CA THR A 72 -6.50 11.83 0.31
C THR A 72 -7.81 12.28 -0.32
N SER A 73 -7.78 13.39 -1.07
CA SER A 73 -8.90 13.84 -1.90
C SER A 73 -8.39 14.65 -3.10
N TRP A 74 -9.22 14.72 -4.14
CA TRP A 74 -8.93 15.52 -5.31
C TRP A 74 -10.22 16.07 -5.92
N LYS A 75 -10.12 17.25 -6.52
CA LYS A 75 -11.23 17.88 -7.26
C LYS A 75 -10.73 18.70 -8.43
N GLN A 76 -11.47 18.67 -9.53
CA GLN A 76 -11.26 19.56 -10.66
C GLN A 76 -11.95 20.90 -10.35
N THR A 77 -11.18 21.98 -10.20
CA THR A 77 -11.71 23.31 -9.82
C THR A 77 -11.99 24.21 -11.02
N ALA A 78 -11.50 23.84 -12.20
CA ALA A 78 -11.75 24.47 -13.50
C ALA A 78 -11.44 23.45 -14.61
N PRO A 79 -11.80 23.67 -15.89
CA PRO A 79 -11.62 22.68 -16.97
C PRO A 79 -10.22 22.06 -17.10
N THR A 80 -9.17 22.80 -16.74
CA THR A 80 -7.78 22.36 -16.82
C THR A 80 -7.04 22.39 -15.48
N VAL A 81 -7.75 22.61 -14.36
CA VAL A 81 -7.12 22.77 -13.04
C VAL A 81 -7.62 21.71 -12.07
N TRP A 82 -6.68 20.95 -11.52
CA TRP A 82 -6.91 19.97 -10.47
C TRP A 82 -6.27 20.42 -9.16
N ARG A 83 -6.97 20.19 -8.05
CA ARG A 83 -6.44 20.35 -6.70
C ARG A 83 -6.44 19.00 -5.99
N PHE A 84 -5.27 18.60 -5.50
CA PHE A 84 -5.07 17.40 -4.68
C PHE A 84 -4.76 17.83 -3.24
N VAL A 85 -5.27 17.09 -2.26
CA VAL A 85 -4.91 17.24 -0.85
C VAL A 85 -4.08 16.01 -0.48
N LEU A 86 -2.86 16.22 0.01
CA LEU A 86 -1.96 15.13 0.41
C LEU A 86 -2.12 14.84 1.91
N ARG A 87 -1.76 13.62 2.34
CA ARG A 87 -1.74 13.23 3.76
C ARG A 87 -0.49 13.70 4.50
#